data_AF-A0A235IGV8-F1
#
_entry.id   AF-A0A235IGV8-F1
#
_cell.length_a   1.000
_cell.length_b   1.000
_cell.length_c   1.000
_cell.angle_alpha   90.00
_cell.angle_beta   90.00
_cell.angle_gamma   90.00
#
_symmetry.space_group_name_H-M   'P 1'
#
loop_
_entity.id
_entity.type
_entity.pdbx_description
1 polymer ?
#
loop_
_entity_poly.entity_id
_entity_poly.type
_entity_poly.pdbx_seq_one_letter_code
_entity_poly.pdbx_strand_id
1 'polypeptide(L)'
;MQDSRDRITSQTATELFTLAAQIQGQKSHDYAPSELVQAATEAGISPENLQEALQLMRIQQTQNQTRRRNLRLILSSGVAGIAIAFAGVCTYFAFNQQSAMGGRGLPAAAIVNPDSRVAIAPPPPDGNTAIYTGTVQQYLLNPEGRVDGLLLKNGLQVKFPSHLSNQLTNLIAPNAEVSVTGTGGTATRFGQEIRAIQITNQKNQQTIAAQPPTAPPPPPANPASYTSFSAEGTTQHWLVGHRGELNGLILSSGVEVKFAPHVGEQLVNIIQGNDKVKVQGFGSHNNYGQIIEATQLTVNGQNVAWRSLP
;
A
#
# COMPACT_ATOMS: atom_id res chain seq x y z
N MET A 1 35.63 -39.13 19.47
CA MET A 1 34.30 -38.51 19.60
C MET A 1 34.50 -37.06 20.02
N GLN A 2 34.65 -36.16 19.06
CA GLN A 2 34.63 -34.73 19.28
C GLN A 2 34.12 -34.08 17.98
N ASP A 3 33.36 -33.00 18.13
CA ASP A 3 32.93 -32.04 17.09
C ASP A 3 31.61 -32.25 16.33
N SER A 4 30.50 -32.13 17.07
CA SER A 4 29.16 -31.81 16.50
C SER A 4 28.55 -30.53 17.09
N ARG A 5 29.33 -29.65 17.75
CA ARG A 5 28.80 -28.46 18.43
C ARG A 5 28.86 -27.16 17.62
N ASP A 6 29.53 -27.15 16.46
CA ASP A 6 29.72 -25.93 15.66
C ASP A 6 29.01 -25.93 14.30
N ARG A 7 28.01 -26.82 14.09
CA ARG A 7 27.26 -26.84 12.83
C ARG A 7 26.16 -25.78 12.83
N ILE A 8 26.33 -24.77 11.99
CA ILE A 8 25.35 -23.71 11.74
C ILE A 8 24.17 -24.30 10.96
N THR A 9 22.94 -23.87 11.27
CA THR A 9 21.74 -24.29 10.53
C THR A 9 21.76 -23.76 9.09
N SER A 10 21.07 -24.43 8.16
CA SER A 10 21.01 -24.01 6.75
C SER A 10 20.46 -22.59 6.57
N GLN A 11 19.49 -22.21 7.41
CA GLN A 11 18.92 -20.87 7.42
C GLN A 11 19.97 -19.83 7.85
N THR A 12 20.66 -20.08 8.97
CA THR A 12 21.69 -19.16 9.46
C THR A 12 22.87 -19.07 8.49
N ALA A 13 23.26 -20.16 7.84
CA ALA A 13 24.27 -20.12 6.78
C ALA A 13 23.83 -19.22 5.60
N THR A 14 22.56 -19.34 5.18
CA THR A 14 21.99 -18.52 4.09
C THR A 14 21.99 -17.03 4.47
N GLU A 15 21.58 -16.70 5.68
CA GLU A 15 21.60 -15.31 6.19
C GLU A 15 23.03 -14.76 6.25
N LEU A 16 23.99 -15.57 6.70
CA LEU A 16 25.41 -15.19 6.79
C LEU A 16 26.02 -14.94 5.41
N PHE A 17 25.71 -15.80 4.42
CA PHE A 17 26.12 -15.58 3.03
C PHE A 17 25.46 -14.35 2.41
N THR A 18 24.18 -14.10 2.73
CA THR A 18 23.45 -12.91 2.24
C THR A 18 24.09 -11.63 2.78
N LEU A 19 24.40 -11.60 4.09
CA LEU A 19 25.06 -10.46 4.72
C LEU A 19 26.47 -10.24 4.18
N ALA A 20 27.25 -11.32 4.00
CA ALA A 20 28.58 -11.25 3.40
C ALA A 20 28.54 -10.70 1.95
N ALA A 21 27.57 -11.15 1.15
CA ALA A 21 27.37 -10.64 -0.20
C ALA A 21 26.99 -9.14 -0.22
N GLN A 22 26.16 -8.70 0.73
CA GLN A 22 25.79 -7.29 0.86
C GLN A 22 26.97 -6.40 1.25
N ILE A 23 27.81 -6.86 2.18
CA ILE A 23 29.05 -6.17 2.58
C ILE A 23 30.03 -6.09 1.41
N GLN A 24 30.14 -7.17 0.63
CA GLN A 24 31.01 -7.18 -0.55
C GLN A 24 30.47 -6.26 -1.67
N GLY A 25 29.15 -6.19 -1.85
CA GLY A 25 28.51 -5.26 -2.80
C GLY A 25 28.69 -3.78 -2.47
N GLN A 26 28.96 -3.43 -1.20
CA GLN A 26 29.34 -2.06 -0.81
C GLN A 26 30.78 -1.69 -1.22
N LYS A 27 31.64 -2.68 -1.48
CA LYS A 27 32.99 -2.47 -2.02
C LYS A 27 32.93 -2.51 -3.55
N SER A 28 32.36 -1.47 -4.15
CA SER A 28 32.11 -1.35 -5.59
C SER A 28 33.31 -1.74 -6.46
N HIS A 29 33.20 -2.89 -7.13
CA HIS A 29 33.93 -3.21 -8.35
C HIS A 29 32.92 -3.79 -9.34
N ASP A 30 32.89 -3.29 -10.57
CA ASP A 30 32.13 -3.88 -11.65
C ASP A 30 32.77 -5.22 -12.02
N TYR A 31 32.12 -6.33 -11.69
CA TYR A 31 32.64 -7.66 -12.00
C TYR A 31 32.27 -8.07 -13.42
N ALA A 32 33.24 -8.59 -14.18
CA ALA A 32 32.95 -9.25 -15.44
C ALA A 32 32.28 -10.61 -15.17
N PRO A 33 31.31 -11.04 -16.00
CA PRO A 33 30.67 -12.35 -15.84
C PRO A 33 31.65 -13.54 -15.77
N SER A 34 32.81 -13.44 -16.42
CA SER A 34 33.87 -14.45 -16.36
C SER A 34 34.57 -14.52 -14.99
N GLU A 35 34.73 -13.39 -14.30
CA GLU A 35 35.34 -13.34 -12.97
C GLU A 35 34.41 -13.95 -11.91
N LEU A 36 33.10 -13.72 -12.06
CA LEU A 36 32.09 -14.34 -11.19
C LEU A 36 32.04 -15.85 -11.37
N VAL A 37 32.16 -16.34 -12.61
CA VAL A 37 32.23 -17.78 -12.89
C VAL A 37 33.49 -18.39 -12.30
N GLN A 38 34.63 -17.70 -12.39
CA GLN A 38 35.90 -18.16 -11.81
C GLN A 38 35.82 -18.22 -10.28
N ALA A 39 35.35 -17.16 -9.62
CA ALA A 39 35.20 -17.11 -8.17
C ALA A 39 34.21 -18.16 -7.65
N ALA A 40 33.11 -18.39 -8.37
CA ALA A 40 32.12 -19.38 -7.99
C ALA A 40 32.62 -20.83 -8.21
N THR A 41 33.43 -21.07 -9.23
CA THR A 41 34.10 -22.37 -9.43
C THR A 41 35.11 -22.64 -8.32
N GLU A 42 35.86 -21.63 -7.89
CA GLU A 42 36.79 -21.72 -6.75
C GLU A 42 36.06 -21.95 -5.42
N ALA A 43 34.82 -21.45 -5.29
CA ALA A 43 33.90 -21.74 -4.18
C ALA A 43 33.18 -23.10 -4.28
N GLY A 44 33.49 -23.93 -5.29
CA GLY A 44 32.90 -25.26 -5.47
C GLY A 44 31.47 -25.26 -6.00
N ILE A 45 30.99 -24.13 -6.55
CA ILE A 45 29.67 -24.02 -7.16
C ILE A 45 29.74 -24.59 -8.59
N SER A 46 28.85 -25.53 -8.92
CA SER A 46 28.83 -26.17 -10.23
C SER A 46 28.63 -25.13 -11.36
N PRO A 47 29.42 -25.17 -12.44
CA PRO A 47 29.29 -24.26 -13.59
C PRO A 47 27.90 -24.27 -14.25
N GLU A 48 27.16 -25.38 -14.14
CA GLU A 48 25.81 -25.53 -14.69
C GLU A 48 24.80 -24.60 -13.99
N ASN A 49 24.81 -24.57 -12.66
CA ASN A 49 23.90 -23.74 -11.86
C ASN A 49 24.16 -22.24 -12.08
N LEU A 50 25.42 -21.86 -12.33
CA LEU A 50 25.80 -20.48 -12.65
C LEU A 50 25.31 -20.07 -14.05
N GLN A 51 25.39 -20.98 -15.02
CA GLN A 51 24.88 -20.73 -16.36
C GLN A 51 23.35 -20.56 -16.35
N GLU A 52 22.63 -21.37 -15.57
CA GLU A 52 21.18 -21.23 -15.39
C GLU A 52 20.83 -19.89 -14.73
N ALA A 53 21.51 -19.51 -13.65
CA ALA A 53 21.31 -18.22 -12.99
C ALA A 53 21.59 -17.03 -13.93
N LEU A 54 22.65 -17.09 -14.74
CA LEU A 54 22.96 -16.05 -15.75
C LEU A 54 21.92 -15.99 -16.87
N GLN A 55 21.37 -17.13 -17.30
CA GLN A 55 20.27 -17.17 -18.28
C GLN A 55 19.01 -16.54 -17.71
N LEU A 56 18.62 -16.88 -16.49
CA LEU A 56 17.47 -16.30 -15.80
C LEU A 56 17.60 -14.79 -15.63
N MET A 57 18.79 -14.28 -15.27
CA MET A 57 19.04 -12.84 -15.21
C MET A 57 18.88 -12.16 -16.57
N ARG A 58 19.38 -12.74 -17.67
CA ARG A 58 19.20 -12.16 -19.02
C ARG A 58 17.72 -12.12 -19.43
N ILE A 59 16.95 -13.15 -19.10
CA ILE A 59 15.51 -13.17 -19.37
C ILE A 59 14.80 -12.06 -18.59
N GLN A 60 15.13 -11.85 -17.32
CA GLN A 60 14.53 -10.76 -16.54
C GLN A 60 14.95 -9.37 -17.04
N GLN A 61 16.22 -9.19 -17.42
CA GLN A 61 16.72 -7.91 -17.93
C GLN A 61 16.08 -7.55 -19.27
N THR A 62 15.91 -8.51 -20.18
CA THR A 62 15.22 -8.28 -21.46
C THR A 62 13.78 -7.86 -21.24
N GLN A 63 13.02 -8.55 -20.38
CA GLN A 63 11.64 -8.15 -20.04
C GLN A 63 11.56 -6.71 -19.47
N ASN A 64 12.48 -6.37 -18.57
CA ASN A 64 12.56 -5.02 -17.99
C ASN A 64 12.93 -3.95 -19.03
N GLN A 65 13.78 -4.28 -20.01
CA GLN A 65 14.12 -3.38 -21.11
C GLN A 65 12.96 -3.21 -22.10
N THR A 66 12.21 -4.25 -22.45
CA THR A 66 11.01 -4.14 -23.31
C THR A 66 9.95 -3.27 -22.66
N ARG A 67 9.74 -3.42 -21.35
CA ARG A 67 8.86 -2.56 -20.54
C ARG A 67 9.28 -1.09 -20.60
N ARG A 68 10.58 -0.80 -20.53
CA ARG A 68 11.13 0.57 -20.63
C ARG A 68 11.07 1.14 -22.05
N ARG A 69 11.27 0.31 -23.09
CA ARG A 69 11.23 0.74 -24.50
C ARG A 69 9.80 1.05 -24.95
N ASN A 70 8.81 0.28 -24.49
CA ASN A 70 7.40 0.60 -24.70
C ASN A 70 6.99 1.90 -23.98
N LEU A 71 7.63 2.24 -22.85
CA LEU A 71 7.44 3.52 -22.17
C LEU A 71 8.00 4.72 -22.95
N ARG A 72 9.14 4.54 -23.63
CA ARG A 72 9.79 5.63 -24.40
C ARG A 72 9.06 5.97 -25.70
N LEU A 73 8.40 5.00 -26.34
CA LEU A 73 7.63 5.24 -27.57
C LEU A 73 6.37 6.08 -27.34
N ILE A 74 5.82 6.10 -26.12
CA ILE A 74 4.65 6.94 -25.76
C ILE A 74 5.06 8.40 -25.52
N LEU A 75 6.31 8.67 -25.12
CA LEU A 75 6.80 10.03 -24.89
C LEU A 75 7.31 10.73 -26.16
N SER A 76 7.48 10.00 -27.27
CA SER A 76 7.97 10.56 -28.54
C SER A 76 6.91 10.81 -29.61
N SER A 77 5.62 10.50 -29.36
CA SER A 77 4.53 10.89 -30.27
C SER A 77 3.76 12.09 -29.70
N GLY A 78 4.32 13.29 -29.89
CA GLY A 78 3.56 14.52 -29.70
C GLY A 78 2.52 14.71 -30.79
N VAL A 79 1.26 14.93 -30.42
CA VAL A 79 0.27 15.65 -31.24
C VAL A 79 -0.64 16.49 -30.33
N ALA A 80 -0.39 17.79 -30.34
CA ALA A 80 -1.32 18.93 -30.34
C ALA A 80 -2.53 19.02 -29.37
N GLY A 81 -2.58 20.15 -28.65
CA GLY A 81 -3.76 20.72 -27.98
C GLY A 81 -3.76 20.42 -26.48
N ILE A 82 -3.59 21.38 -25.57
CA ILE A 82 -4.52 22.48 -25.34
C ILE A 82 -3.76 23.63 -24.64
N ALA A 83 -3.86 24.81 -25.24
CA ALA A 83 -3.63 26.09 -24.59
C ALA A 83 -4.89 26.44 -23.77
N ILE A 84 -4.76 26.64 -22.46
CA ILE A 84 -5.72 27.41 -21.66
C ILE A 84 -4.93 28.41 -20.81
N ALA A 85 -5.33 29.67 -21.00
CA ALA A 85 -4.72 30.88 -20.48
C ALA A 85 -4.77 30.97 -18.94
N PHE A 86 -3.65 31.37 -18.35
CA PHE A 86 -3.58 31.89 -16.98
C PHE A 86 -3.63 33.42 -17.01
N ALA A 87 -4.73 34.00 -16.54
CA ALA A 87 -4.78 35.41 -16.16
C ALA A 87 -5.84 35.64 -15.05
N GLY A 88 -5.38 36.20 -13.92
CA GLY A 88 -6.19 36.72 -12.80
C GLY A 88 -6.56 35.66 -11.75
N VAL A 89 -6.40 35.84 -10.44
CA VAL A 89 -6.18 37.03 -9.60
C VAL A 89 -5.54 36.52 -8.29
N CYS A 90 -4.35 37.00 -7.94
CA CYS A 90 -3.74 36.84 -6.62
C CYS A 90 -3.96 38.12 -5.82
N THR A 91 -4.96 38.15 -4.95
CA THR A 91 -5.05 39.09 -3.82
C THR A 91 -5.84 38.45 -2.69
N TYR A 92 -5.42 38.72 -1.45
CA TYR A 92 -5.92 38.23 -0.15
C TYR A 92 -5.26 36.90 0.29
N PHE A 93 -4.38 36.83 1.30
CA PHE A 93 -4.23 37.65 2.50
C PHE A 93 -2.76 37.77 2.92
N ALA A 94 -2.28 39.01 3.02
CA ALA A 94 -1.17 39.40 3.89
C ALA A 94 -1.68 40.57 4.73
N PHE A 95 -2.12 40.31 5.97
CA PHE A 95 -2.37 41.36 6.95
C PHE A 95 -2.43 40.77 8.37
N ASN A 96 -1.27 40.67 9.02
CA ASN A 96 -0.98 41.36 10.28
C ASN A 96 0.28 40.80 10.93
N GLN A 97 1.32 41.62 10.94
CA GLN A 97 2.54 41.44 11.72
C GLN A 97 2.88 42.80 12.34
N GLN A 98 2.55 42.99 13.63
CA GLN A 98 3.23 43.86 14.60
C GLN A 98 2.49 43.67 15.94
N SER A 99 3.14 43.34 17.05
CA SER A 99 4.07 44.23 17.73
C SER A 99 4.98 43.46 18.69
N ALA A 100 6.21 43.92 18.82
CA ALA A 100 7.16 43.49 19.83
C ALA A 100 7.25 44.51 20.98
N MET A 101 7.69 43.99 22.12
CA MET A 101 8.34 44.63 23.29
C MET A 101 7.50 45.08 24.48
N GLY A 102 7.86 44.50 25.64
CA GLY A 102 7.92 45.21 26.92
C GLY A 102 7.39 44.42 28.13
N GLY A 103 8.29 43.84 28.95
CA GLY A 103 7.94 43.43 30.31
C GLY A 103 8.82 42.35 30.92
N ARG A 104 9.79 42.75 31.74
CA ARG A 104 10.62 41.89 32.62
C ARG A 104 9.79 41.18 33.69
N GLY A 105 10.17 39.95 34.02
CA GLY A 105 9.84 39.28 35.28
C GLY A 105 10.16 37.79 35.30
N LEU A 106 11.29 37.41 35.92
CA LEU A 106 11.51 36.11 36.59
C LEU A 106 11.40 36.38 38.11
N PRO A 107 11.33 35.39 39.03
CA PRO A 107 11.42 33.92 38.89
C PRO A 107 10.37 33.14 39.73
N ALA A 108 10.29 31.80 39.62
CA ALA A 108 10.09 30.86 40.75
C ALA A 108 10.05 29.40 40.27
N ALA A 109 10.48 28.52 41.18
CA ALA A 109 10.88 27.15 40.95
C ALA A 109 9.74 26.10 41.00
N ALA A 110 10.04 24.96 40.37
CA ALA A 110 9.76 23.57 40.77
C ALA A 110 8.36 23.20 41.29
N ILE A 111 7.68 22.28 40.57
CA ILE A 111 7.20 21.02 41.17
C ILE A 111 7.34 19.88 40.14
N VAL A 112 8.13 18.89 40.54
CA VAL A 112 8.20 17.52 40.00
C VAL A 112 6.83 16.86 40.11
N ASN A 113 6.36 16.15 39.06
CA ASN A 113 5.41 15.07 39.29
C ASN A 113 5.77 13.86 38.41
N PRO A 114 6.13 12.71 39.01
CA PRO A 114 6.45 11.49 38.30
C PRO A 114 5.16 10.70 38.10
N ASP A 115 4.50 10.88 36.97
CA ASP A 115 3.44 9.95 36.56
C ASP A 115 3.89 9.23 35.30
N SER A 116 4.67 8.18 35.54
CA SER A 116 5.13 7.21 34.56
C SER A 116 3.93 6.43 34.00
N ARG A 117 3.18 7.05 33.09
CA ARG A 117 2.44 6.28 32.10
C ARG A 117 3.48 5.63 31.21
N VAL A 118 3.63 4.32 31.34
CA VAL A 118 4.37 3.49 30.39
C VAL A 118 3.75 3.72 29.01
N ALA A 119 4.29 4.68 28.27
CA ALA A 119 4.15 4.71 26.83
C ALA A 119 4.84 3.44 26.37
N ILE A 120 4.06 2.44 25.95
CA ILE A 120 4.58 1.33 25.17
C ILE A 120 5.16 1.99 23.92
N ALA A 121 6.48 2.19 23.91
CA ALA A 121 7.18 2.69 22.74
C ALA A 121 6.84 1.75 21.58
N PRO A 122 6.49 2.27 20.40
CA PRO A 122 6.27 1.41 19.25
C PRO A 122 7.53 0.57 19.01
N PRO A 123 7.38 -0.72 18.64
CA PRO A 123 8.53 -1.54 18.29
C PRO A 123 9.37 -0.81 17.23
N PRO A 124 10.71 -0.90 17.30
CA PRO A 124 11.56 -0.25 16.31
C PRO A 124 11.15 -0.70 14.90
N PRO A 125 11.13 0.21 13.92
CA PRO A 125 10.81 -0.14 12.56
C PRO A 125 11.81 -1.18 12.06
N ASP A 126 11.35 -2.41 11.83
CA ASP A 126 12.05 -3.35 10.95
C ASP A 126 12.28 -2.63 9.62
N GLY A 127 13.41 -2.84 8.95
CA GLY A 127 13.93 -2.01 7.85
C GLY A 127 13.02 -1.75 6.62
N ASN A 128 11.79 -2.26 6.61
CA ASN A 128 10.73 -1.99 5.65
C ASN A 128 9.59 -1.07 6.17
N THR A 129 9.67 -0.57 7.41
CA THR A 129 8.65 0.28 8.00
C THR A 129 8.98 1.75 7.78
N ALA A 130 8.00 2.52 7.28
CA ALA A 130 8.11 3.94 7.00
C ALA A 130 6.90 4.71 7.53
N ILE A 131 7.02 6.04 7.55
CA ILE A 131 5.93 6.95 7.89
C ILE A 131 5.33 7.53 6.61
N TYR A 132 4.02 7.44 6.48
CA TYR A 132 3.22 7.98 5.39
C TYR A 132 2.24 9.00 5.94
N THR A 133 1.96 10.06 5.20
CA THR A 133 0.97 11.07 5.58
C THR A 133 -0.08 11.26 4.50
N GLY A 134 -1.26 11.73 4.90
CA GLY A 134 -2.30 12.12 3.96
C GLY A 134 -3.62 12.44 4.62
N THR A 135 -4.55 12.92 3.82
CA THR A 135 -5.93 13.19 4.24
C THR A 135 -6.82 12.01 3.88
N VAL A 136 -7.63 11.53 4.82
CA VAL A 136 -8.59 10.47 4.57
C VAL A 136 -9.65 10.94 3.57
N GLN A 137 -9.82 10.19 2.49
CA GLN A 137 -10.89 10.39 1.52
C GLN A 137 -12.14 9.64 1.96
N GLN A 138 -12.01 8.35 2.26
CA GLN A 138 -13.10 7.50 2.74
C GLN A 138 -12.56 6.26 3.45
N TYR A 139 -13.45 5.55 4.15
CA TYR A 139 -13.16 4.23 4.69
C TYR A 139 -13.09 3.17 3.58
N LEU A 140 -12.32 2.12 3.82
CA LEU A 140 -12.35 0.88 3.03
C LEU A 140 -12.98 -0.22 3.87
N LEU A 141 -13.83 -1.03 3.24
CA LEU A 141 -14.63 -2.04 3.91
C LEU A 141 -14.15 -3.45 3.56
N ASN A 142 -14.36 -4.37 4.49
CA ASN A 142 -14.36 -5.79 4.19
C ASN A 142 -15.77 -6.26 3.77
N PRO A 143 -15.94 -7.48 3.23
CA PRO A 143 -17.24 -7.97 2.78
C PRO A 143 -18.33 -7.95 3.87
N GLU A 144 -17.96 -8.15 5.13
CA GLU A 144 -18.86 -8.02 6.29
C GLU A 144 -19.29 -6.58 6.61
N GLY A 145 -18.76 -5.58 5.91
CA GLY A 145 -19.08 -4.16 6.10
C GLY A 145 -18.31 -3.49 7.23
N ARG A 146 -17.30 -4.16 7.80
CA ARG A 146 -16.42 -3.56 8.80
C ARG A 146 -15.34 -2.75 8.12
N VAL A 147 -14.95 -1.64 8.75
CA VAL A 147 -13.82 -0.83 8.27
C VAL A 147 -12.54 -1.61 8.51
N ASP A 148 -11.79 -1.86 7.45
CA ASP A 148 -10.51 -2.56 7.48
C ASP A 148 -9.39 -1.75 6.78
N GLY A 149 -9.67 -0.49 6.51
CA GLY A 149 -8.70 0.42 5.95
C GLY A 149 -9.23 1.83 5.69
N LEU A 150 -8.34 2.65 5.13
CA LEU A 150 -8.59 4.03 4.74
C LEU A 150 -8.05 4.25 3.32
N LEU A 151 -8.84 4.86 2.45
CA LEU A 151 -8.31 5.48 1.23
C LEU A 151 -7.91 6.91 1.55
N LEU A 152 -6.68 7.29 1.23
CA LEU A 152 -6.21 8.67 1.35
C LEU A 152 -6.33 9.40 0.00
N LYS A 153 -6.51 10.73 0.05
CA LYS A 153 -6.67 11.58 -1.15
C LYS A 153 -5.47 11.56 -2.10
N ASN A 154 -4.30 11.16 -1.61
CA ASN A 154 -3.09 10.96 -2.41
C ASN A 154 -3.00 9.56 -3.06
N GLY A 155 -4.03 8.72 -2.93
CA GLY A 155 -4.10 7.38 -3.52
C GLY A 155 -3.49 6.26 -2.68
N LEU A 156 -2.95 6.56 -1.50
CA LEU A 156 -2.49 5.53 -0.56
C LEU A 156 -3.69 4.76 0.03
N GLN A 157 -3.55 3.44 0.12
CA GLN A 157 -4.58 2.54 0.62
C GLN A 157 -4.09 1.90 1.90
N VAL A 158 -4.51 2.44 3.02
CA VAL A 158 -4.04 2.03 4.34
C VAL A 158 -4.86 0.83 4.80
N LYS A 159 -4.23 -0.32 4.96
CA LYS A 159 -4.87 -1.54 5.52
C LYS A 159 -4.67 -1.60 7.03
N PHE A 160 -5.74 -1.92 7.75
CA PHE A 160 -5.75 -2.02 9.20
C PHE A 160 -6.63 -3.20 9.68
N PRO A 161 -6.36 -3.81 10.84
CA PRO A 161 -7.13 -4.95 11.30
C PRO A 161 -8.62 -4.63 11.49
N SER A 162 -9.51 -5.39 10.84
CA SER A 162 -10.96 -5.15 10.84
C SER A 162 -11.63 -5.26 12.22
N HIS A 163 -11.06 -6.02 13.15
CA HIS A 163 -11.57 -6.09 14.53
C HIS A 163 -11.35 -4.79 15.31
N LEU A 164 -10.46 -3.92 14.85
CA LEU A 164 -10.26 -2.56 15.39
C LEU A 164 -11.13 -1.51 14.69
N SER A 165 -12.08 -1.91 13.84
CA SER A 165 -12.95 -1.01 13.07
C SER A 165 -13.58 0.09 13.94
N ASN A 166 -14.15 -0.25 15.10
CA ASN A 166 -14.80 0.74 15.97
C ASN A 166 -13.81 1.75 16.58
N GLN A 167 -12.62 1.29 16.98
CA GLN A 167 -11.59 2.18 17.51
C GLN A 167 -11.05 3.09 16.40
N LEU A 168 -10.88 2.56 15.19
CA LEU A 168 -10.44 3.32 14.04
C LEU A 168 -11.45 4.41 13.67
N THR A 169 -12.74 4.08 13.53
CA THR A 169 -13.78 5.03 13.10
C THR A 169 -14.13 6.06 14.17
N ASN A 170 -13.98 5.73 15.45
CA ASN A 170 -14.12 6.70 16.55
C ASN A 170 -12.97 7.73 16.58
N LEU A 171 -11.78 7.34 16.10
CA LEU A 171 -10.59 8.18 16.15
C LEU A 171 -10.36 8.95 14.85
N ILE A 172 -10.64 8.35 13.70
CA ILE A 172 -10.29 8.85 12.37
C ILE A 172 -11.55 8.94 11.52
N ALA A 173 -11.97 10.16 11.19
CA ALA A 173 -13.08 10.42 10.27
C ALA A 173 -12.58 10.75 8.85
N PRO A 174 -13.41 10.62 7.80
CA PRO A 174 -13.12 11.20 6.50
C PRO A 174 -12.77 12.69 6.62
N ASN A 175 -11.84 13.16 5.78
CA ASN A 175 -11.18 14.46 5.84
C ASN A 175 -10.22 14.70 7.03
N ALA A 176 -10.01 13.72 7.91
CA ALA A 176 -8.93 13.82 8.90
C ALA A 176 -7.55 13.70 8.25
N GLU A 177 -6.57 14.43 8.79
CA GLU A 177 -5.16 14.28 8.44
C GLU A 177 -4.53 13.22 9.35
N VAL A 178 -3.80 12.28 8.74
CA VAL A 178 -3.24 11.12 9.44
C VAL A 178 -1.75 10.96 9.15
N SER A 179 -1.04 10.47 10.16
CA SER A 179 0.31 9.89 10.02
C SER A 179 0.22 8.39 10.24
N VAL A 180 0.73 7.61 9.30
CA VAL A 180 0.64 6.15 9.28
C VAL A 180 2.04 5.59 9.34
N THR A 181 2.34 4.82 10.39
CA THR A 181 3.57 4.02 10.45
C THR A 181 3.23 2.62 10.00
N GLY A 182 3.94 2.09 9.00
CA GLY A 182 3.64 0.78 8.45
C GLY A 182 4.58 0.34 7.34
N THR A 183 4.32 -0.83 6.78
CA THR A 183 5.09 -1.38 5.66
C THR A 183 4.38 -1.09 4.34
N GLY A 184 5.12 -0.52 3.39
CA GLY A 184 4.60 -0.21 2.07
C GLY A 184 4.65 -1.42 1.15
N GLY A 185 3.55 -1.68 0.46
CA GLY A 185 3.49 -2.66 -0.62
C GLY A 185 4.11 -2.14 -1.92
N THR A 186 3.93 -2.88 -2.99
CA THR A 186 4.40 -2.48 -4.33
C THR A 186 3.62 -1.25 -4.81
N ALA A 187 4.33 -0.14 -5.04
CA ALA A 187 3.73 1.05 -5.63
C ALA A 187 3.40 0.83 -7.11
N THR A 188 2.18 1.21 -7.51
CA THR A 188 1.70 1.11 -8.89
C THR A 188 1.14 2.46 -9.35
N ARG A 189 0.80 2.59 -10.64
CA ARG A 189 0.08 3.76 -11.16
C ARG A 189 -1.34 3.92 -10.60
N PHE A 190 -1.84 2.90 -9.92
CA PHE A 190 -3.21 2.81 -9.40
C PHE A 190 -3.30 3.09 -7.90
N GLY A 191 -2.16 3.11 -7.21
CA GLY A 191 -2.08 3.27 -5.76
C GLY A 191 -1.00 2.38 -5.16
N GLN A 192 -0.94 2.40 -3.83
CA GLN A 192 -0.05 1.58 -3.03
C GLN A 192 -0.76 1.20 -1.73
N GLU A 193 -0.76 -0.10 -1.39
CA GLU A 193 -1.24 -0.57 -0.10
C GLU A 193 -0.19 -0.31 0.98
N ILE A 194 -0.60 0.24 2.11
CA ILE A 194 0.23 0.38 3.33
C ILE A 194 -0.37 -0.50 4.41
N ARG A 195 0.37 -1.50 4.90
CA ARG A 195 -0.04 -2.26 6.08
C ARG A 195 0.34 -1.48 7.32
N ALA A 196 -0.64 -0.83 7.93
CA ALA A 196 -0.43 0.05 9.06
C ALA A 196 -0.19 -0.74 10.35
N ILE A 197 0.88 -0.37 11.04
CA ILE A 197 1.21 -0.80 12.40
C ILE A 197 0.68 0.22 13.39
N GLN A 198 0.67 1.51 13.03
CA GLN A 198 0.10 2.57 13.84
C GLN A 198 -0.49 3.67 12.95
N ILE A 199 -1.63 4.23 13.35
CA ILE A 199 -2.25 5.39 12.72
C ILE A 199 -2.42 6.47 13.79
N THR A 200 -1.95 7.68 13.49
CA THR A 200 -2.05 8.87 14.35
C THR A 200 -2.96 9.88 13.68
N ASN A 201 -3.98 10.36 14.40
CA ASN A 201 -4.76 11.52 13.99
C ASN A 201 -3.93 12.79 14.26
N GLN A 202 -3.58 13.54 13.22
CA GLN A 202 -2.69 14.69 13.39
C GLN A 202 -3.36 15.88 14.10
N LYS A 203 -4.69 15.97 14.10
CA LYS A 203 -5.41 17.08 14.74
C LYS A 203 -5.35 17.01 16.26
N ASN A 204 -5.54 15.82 16.83
CA ASN A 204 -5.62 15.62 18.28
C ASN A 204 -4.47 14.76 18.84
N GLN A 205 -3.54 14.32 18.00
CA GLN A 205 -2.37 13.50 18.33
C GLN A 205 -2.68 12.16 18.98
N GLN A 206 -3.94 11.71 18.93
CA GLN A 206 -4.32 10.39 19.40
C GLN A 206 -3.89 9.32 18.39
N THR A 207 -3.46 8.17 18.90
CA THR A 207 -2.92 7.07 18.10
C THR A 207 -3.72 5.79 18.31
N ILE A 208 -3.73 4.94 17.28
CA ILE A 208 -4.20 3.56 17.36
C ILE A 208 -3.14 2.65 16.75
N ALA A 209 -2.72 1.65 17.52
CA ALA A 209 -1.77 0.63 17.08
C ALA A 209 -2.52 -0.65 16.68
N ALA A 210 -2.05 -1.29 15.59
CA ALA A 210 -2.49 -2.60 15.18
C ALA A 210 -2.18 -3.61 16.28
N GLN A 211 -3.16 -4.44 16.61
CA GLN A 211 -3.08 -5.44 17.66
C GLN A 211 -3.64 -6.75 17.12
N PRO A 212 -3.17 -7.91 17.63
CA PRO A 212 -3.80 -9.18 17.33
C PRO A 212 -5.22 -9.22 17.94
N PRO A 213 -6.14 -10.00 17.36
CA PRO A 213 -7.44 -10.22 17.97
C PRO A 213 -7.31 -10.81 19.38
N THR A 214 -8.08 -10.31 20.34
CA THR A 214 -8.12 -10.83 21.72
C THR A 214 -8.97 -12.08 21.87
N ALA A 215 -9.79 -12.41 20.87
CA ALA A 215 -10.61 -13.60 20.80
C ALA A 215 -10.45 -14.27 19.43
N PRO A 216 -10.69 -15.59 19.33
CA PRO A 216 -10.73 -16.27 18.04
C PRO A 216 -11.71 -15.58 17.08
N PRO A 217 -11.41 -15.51 15.78
CA PRO A 217 -12.35 -14.97 14.82
C PRO A 217 -13.65 -15.79 14.86
N PRO A 218 -14.81 -15.13 14.75
CA PRO A 218 -16.06 -15.87 14.57
C PRO A 218 -15.98 -16.71 13.29
N PRO A 219 -16.77 -17.80 13.20
CA PRO A 219 -16.89 -18.54 11.95
C PRO A 219 -17.21 -17.60 10.78
N PRO A 220 -16.69 -17.88 9.57
CA PRO A 220 -17.02 -17.09 8.40
C PRO A 220 -18.54 -16.95 8.26
N ALA A 221 -19.02 -15.74 8.01
CA ALA A 221 -20.42 -15.54 7.71
C ALA A 221 -20.77 -16.33 6.45
N ASN A 222 -21.95 -16.97 6.44
CA ASN A 222 -22.44 -17.65 5.25
C ASN A 222 -22.63 -16.61 4.14
N PRO A 223 -22.01 -16.75 2.96
CA PRO A 223 -22.21 -15.79 1.86
C PRO A 223 -23.67 -15.59 1.47
N ALA A 224 -24.53 -16.60 1.70
CA ALA A 224 -25.97 -16.51 1.50
C ALA A 224 -26.69 -15.53 2.46
N SER A 225 -26.00 -15.06 3.51
CA SER A 225 -26.50 -14.04 4.44
C SER A 225 -26.25 -12.61 3.94
N TYR A 226 -25.47 -12.42 2.88
CA TYR A 226 -25.27 -11.11 2.28
C TYR A 226 -26.43 -10.74 1.35
N THR A 227 -26.81 -9.46 1.39
CA THR A 227 -27.87 -8.94 0.52
C THR A 227 -27.31 -8.74 -0.89
N SER A 228 -28.11 -9.05 -1.91
CA SER A 228 -27.77 -8.74 -3.30
C SER A 228 -27.82 -7.23 -3.51
N PHE A 229 -26.73 -6.66 -4.03
CA PHE A 229 -26.61 -5.25 -4.36
C PHE A 229 -26.29 -5.05 -5.84
N SER A 230 -26.67 -3.88 -6.33
CA SER A 230 -26.32 -3.40 -7.67
C SER A 230 -25.88 -1.95 -7.55
N ALA A 231 -24.86 -1.57 -8.31
CA ALA A 231 -24.39 -0.20 -8.39
C ALA A 231 -23.93 0.14 -9.81
N GLU A 232 -23.95 1.42 -10.13
CA GLU A 232 -23.48 1.94 -11.41
C GLU A 232 -22.77 3.27 -11.19
N GLY A 233 -21.69 3.51 -11.94
CA GLY A 233 -20.92 4.75 -11.86
C GLY A 233 -19.70 4.71 -12.75
N THR A 234 -18.85 5.73 -12.66
CA THR A 234 -17.54 5.70 -13.33
C THR A 234 -16.46 5.24 -12.38
N THR A 235 -15.39 4.63 -12.89
CA THR A 235 -14.26 4.22 -12.03
C THR A 235 -13.50 5.44 -11.53
N GLN A 236 -13.48 5.63 -10.21
CA GLN A 236 -12.81 6.75 -9.54
C GLN A 236 -11.43 6.34 -9.00
N HIS A 237 -11.32 5.16 -8.39
CA HIS A 237 -10.06 4.59 -7.91
C HIS A 237 -10.00 3.09 -8.17
N TRP A 238 -8.80 2.58 -8.35
CA TRP A 238 -8.52 1.15 -8.31
C TRP A 238 -8.05 0.77 -6.92
N LEU A 239 -8.39 -0.44 -6.48
CA LEU A 239 -7.88 -1.00 -5.23
C LEU A 239 -6.73 -1.96 -5.53
N VAL A 240 -5.64 -1.81 -4.78
CA VAL A 240 -4.42 -2.59 -4.94
C VAL A 240 -4.16 -3.42 -3.69
N GLY A 241 -3.68 -4.65 -3.87
CA GLY A 241 -3.11 -5.45 -2.80
C GLY A 241 -1.65 -5.10 -2.53
N HIS A 242 -1.09 -5.71 -1.48
CA HIS A 242 0.30 -5.49 -1.07
C HIS A 242 1.35 -5.77 -2.16
N ARG A 243 1.06 -6.68 -3.10
CA ARG A 243 1.95 -7.04 -4.21
C ARG A 243 1.64 -6.22 -5.47
N GLY A 244 0.75 -5.24 -5.37
CA GLY A 244 0.32 -4.38 -6.48
C GLY A 244 -0.74 -5.02 -7.37
N GLU A 245 -1.32 -6.16 -6.97
CA GLU A 245 -2.42 -6.80 -7.69
C GLU A 245 -3.71 -5.97 -7.59
N LEU A 246 -4.53 -5.95 -8.64
CA LEU A 246 -5.81 -5.22 -8.63
C LEU A 246 -6.93 -6.11 -8.10
N ASN A 247 -7.44 -5.79 -6.91
CA ASN A 247 -8.45 -6.59 -6.21
C ASN A 247 -9.81 -5.89 -6.07
N GLY A 248 -9.94 -4.72 -6.68
CA GLY A 248 -11.19 -3.98 -6.67
C GLY A 248 -11.09 -2.62 -7.35
N LEU A 249 -12.20 -1.90 -7.30
CA LEU A 249 -12.30 -0.51 -7.72
C LEU A 249 -13.32 0.22 -6.87
N ILE A 250 -13.33 1.54 -6.96
CA ILE A 250 -14.29 2.42 -6.31
C ILE A 250 -14.99 3.21 -7.39
N LEU A 251 -16.32 3.19 -7.37
CA LEU A 251 -17.14 3.97 -8.28
C LEU A 251 -17.21 5.45 -7.85
N SER A 252 -17.64 6.32 -8.75
CA SER A 252 -17.87 7.75 -8.49
C SER A 252 -18.89 8.01 -7.37
N SER A 253 -19.74 7.03 -7.06
CA SER A 253 -20.66 7.06 -5.92
C SER A 253 -19.99 6.78 -4.57
N GLY A 254 -18.72 6.36 -4.56
CA GLY A 254 -18.02 5.87 -3.38
C GLY A 254 -18.20 4.37 -3.10
N VAL A 255 -19.01 3.67 -3.90
CA VAL A 255 -19.22 2.22 -3.75
C VAL A 255 -17.92 1.47 -4.06
N GLU A 256 -17.49 0.63 -3.12
CA GLU A 256 -16.37 -0.29 -3.26
C GLU A 256 -16.82 -1.57 -3.97
N VAL A 257 -16.09 -1.95 -5.00
CA VAL A 257 -16.33 -3.16 -5.79
C VAL A 257 -15.13 -4.06 -5.66
N LYS A 258 -15.31 -5.26 -5.12
CA LYS A 258 -14.27 -6.29 -4.99
C LYS A 258 -14.39 -7.34 -6.07
N PHE A 259 -13.24 -7.84 -6.51
CA PHE A 259 -13.14 -8.99 -7.40
C PHE A 259 -11.79 -9.68 -7.19
N ALA A 260 -11.69 -10.92 -7.67
CA ALA A 260 -10.43 -11.66 -7.60
C ALA A 260 -9.33 -10.98 -8.44
N PRO A 261 -8.04 -11.09 -8.05
CA PRO A 261 -6.94 -10.44 -8.76
C PRO A 261 -6.89 -10.68 -10.28
N HIS A 262 -7.16 -11.91 -10.73
CA HIS A 262 -7.18 -12.26 -12.15
C HIS A 262 -8.27 -11.51 -12.94
N VAL A 263 -9.37 -11.12 -12.29
CA VAL A 263 -10.41 -10.27 -12.89
C VAL A 263 -9.88 -8.85 -13.05
N GLY A 264 -9.17 -8.33 -12.05
CA GLY A 264 -8.51 -7.01 -12.13
C GLY A 264 -7.51 -6.91 -13.27
N GLU A 265 -6.71 -7.97 -13.50
CA GLU A 265 -5.78 -8.06 -14.64
C GLU A 265 -6.48 -8.01 -16.01
N GLN A 266 -7.71 -8.50 -16.10
CA GLN A 266 -8.53 -8.38 -17.32
C GLN A 266 -9.12 -6.98 -17.44
N LEU A 267 -9.74 -6.49 -16.36
CA LEU A 267 -10.47 -5.23 -16.35
C LEU A 267 -9.57 -4.02 -16.58
N VAL A 268 -8.31 -4.05 -16.15
CA VAL A 268 -7.38 -2.93 -16.32
C VAL A 268 -7.10 -2.56 -17.78
N ASN A 269 -7.26 -3.52 -18.69
CA ASN A 269 -7.10 -3.30 -20.13
C ASN A 269 -8.40 -2.82 -20.81
N ILE A 270 -9.53 -3.01 -20.14
CA ILE A 270 -10.88 -2.69 -20.64
C ILE A 270 -11.31 -1.32 -20.13
N ILE A 271 -11.11 -1.04 -18.84
CA ILE A 271 -11.49 0.20 -18.17
C ILE A 271 -10.37 1.23 -18.35
N GLN A 272 -10.60 2.21 -19.22
CA GLN A 272 -9.69 3.30 -19.57
C GLN A 272 -10.17 4.66 -19.04
N GLY A 273 -10.49 4.74 -17.74
CA GLY A 273 -10.82 6.01 -17.06
C GLY A 273 -12.16 6.61 -17.50
N ASN A 274 -12.98 7.04 -16.55
CA ASN A 274 -14.36 7.53 -16.78
C ASN A 274 -15.32 6.53 -17.46
N ASP A 275 -14.92 5.31 -17.78
CA ASP A 275 -15.82 4.28 -18.31
C ASP A 275 -16.95 3.99 -17.34
N LYS A 276 -18.14 3.72 -17.90
CA LYS A 276 -19.33 3.41 -17.14
C LYS A 276 -19.29 1.95 -16.71
N VAL A 277 -19.23 1.73 -15.41
CA VAL A 277 -19.22 0.41 -14.80
C VAL A 277 -20.54 0.18 -14.10
N LYS A 278 -21.19 -0.93 -14.42
CA LYS A 278 -22.34 -1.46 -13.68
C LYS A 278 -21.93 -2.79 -13.05
N VAL A 279 -22.25 -2.96 -11.78
CA VAL A 279 -21.90 -4.14 -10.99
C VAL A 279 -23.14 -4.73 -10.34
N GLN A 280 -23.18 -6.05 -10.25
CA GLN A 280 -24.10 -6.80 -9.41
C GLN A 280 -23.31 -7.82 -8.60
N GLY A 281 -23.79 -8.08 -7.38
CA GLY A 281 -23.09 -8.99 -6.49
C GLY A 281 -23.71 -9.02 -5.10
N PHE A 282 -22.92 -9.49 -4.15
CA PHE A 282 -23.30 -9.57 -2.74
C PHE A 282 -22.45 -8.62 -1.92
N GLY A 283 -22.95 -8.15 -0.79
CA GLY A 283 -22.13 -7.37 0.12
C GLY A 283 -22.92 -6.73 1.24
N SER A 284 -22.52 -5.52 1.60
CA SER A 284 -23.08 -4.80 2.74
C SER A 284 -23.11 -3.28 2.51
N HIS A 285 -24.04 -2.63 3.19
CA HIS A 285 -24.18 -1.17 3.21
C HIS A 285 -24.43 -0.70 4.63
N ASN A 286 -23.69 0.30 5.07
CA ASN A 286 -23.86 0.95 6.37
C ASN A 286 -23.37 2.41 6.33
N ASN A 287 -23.30 3.04 7.49
CA ASN A 287 -22.88 4.45 7.63
C ASN A 287 -21.43 4.73 7.19
N TYR A 288 -20.61 3.70 6.97
CA TYR A 288 -19.22 3.84 6.53
C TYR A 288 -19.05 3.68 5.02
N GLY A 289 -20.07 3.16 4.31
CA GLY A 289 -20.05 3.00 2.87
C GLY A 289 -20.87 1.82 2.37
N GLN A 290 -20.60 1.42 1.13
CA GLN A 290 -21.17 0.23 0.51
C GLN A 290 -20.08 -0.54 -0.20
N ILE A 291 -20.08 -1.85 -0.02
CA ILE A 291 -19.18 -2.78 -0.67
C ILE A 291 -19.96 -3.86 -1.40
N ILE A 292 -19.52 -4.20 -2.61
CA ILE A 292 -20.09 -5.24 -3.45
C ILE A 292 -18.97 -6.17 -3.92
N GLU A 293 -19.02 -7.43 -3.54
CA GLU A 293 -18.26 -8.51 -4.18
C GLU A 293 -18.95 -8.85 -5.51
N ALA A 294 -18.30 -8.47 -6.61
CA ALA A 294 -18.89 -8.54 -7.93
C ALA A 294 -19.02 -9.99 -8.41
N THR A 295 -20.25 -10.42 -8.68
CA THR A 295 -20.54 -11.66 -9.42
C THR A 295 -20.76 -11.39 -10.91
N GLN A 296 -21.14 -10.16 -11.24
CA GLN A 296 -21.28 -9.70 -12.61
C GLN A 296 -20.85 -8.23 -12.70
N LEU A 297 -20.17 -7.89 -13.79
CA LEU A 297 -19.81 -6.51 -14.09
C LEU A 297 -19.90 -6.25 -15.58
N THR A 298 -20.36 -5.06 -15.90
CA THR A 298 -20.53 -4.57 -17.26
C THR A 298 -19.75 -3.27 -17.40
N VAL A 299 -18.92 -3.16 -18.44
CA VAL A 299 -18.20 -1.94 -18.79
C VAL A 299 -18.78 -1.40 -20.09
N ASN A 300 -19.25 -0.15 -20.09
CA ASN A 300 -19.86 0.51 -21.25
C ASN A 300 -20.97 -0.34 -21.93
N GLY A 301 -21.76 -1.06 -21.13
CA GLY A 301 -22.83 -1.93 -21.62
C GLY A 301 -22.40 -3.33 -22.07
N GLN A 302 -21.09 -3.63 -22.10
CA GLN A 302 -20.56 -4.97 -22.41
C GLN A 302 -20.31 -5.78 -21.14
N ASN A 303 -20.91 -6.96 -21.05
CA ASN A 303 -20.70 -7.86 -19.91
C ASN A 303 -19.27 -8.39 -19.94
N VAL A 304 -18.54 -8.22 -18.83
CA VAL A 304 -17.21 -8.80 -18.67
C VAL A 304 -17.41 -10.18 -18.06
N ALA A 305 -17.38 -11.20 -18.90
CA ALA A 305 -17.47 -12.57 -18.43
C ALA A 305 -16.15 -12.97 -17.78
N TRP A 306 -16.16 -13.16 -16.47
CA TRP A 306 -15.10 -13.89 -15.77
C TRP A 306 -15.68 -15.15 -15.15
N ARG A 307 -14.91 -16.25 -15.22
CA ARG A 307 -15.28 -17.48 -14.52
C ARG A 307 -15.04 -17.26 -13.04
N SER A 308 -16.11 -17.19 -12.25
CA SER A 308 -16.04 -17.43 -10.82
C SER A 308 -15.45 -18.83 -10.63
N LEU A 309 -14.26 -18.94 -10.03
CA LEU A 309 -13.76 -20.25 -9.64
C LEU A 309 -14.69 -20.80 -8.53
N PRO A 310 -15.08 -22.09 -8.61
CA PRO A 310 -15.92 -22.73 -7.61
C PRO A 310 -15.27 -22.81 -6.24
#